data_AF-A0A1H2XZH3-F1
#
_entry.id   AF-A0A1H2XZH3-F1
#
_cell.length_a   1.000
_cell.length_b   1.000
_cell.length_c   1.000
_cell.angle_alpha   90.00
_cell.angle_beta   90.00
_cell.angle_gamma   90.00
#
_symmetry.space_group_name_H-M   'P 1'
#
loop_
_entity.id
_entity.type
_entity.pdbx_description
1 polymer ?
#
loop_
_entity_poly.entity_id
_entity_poly.type
_entity_poly.pdbx_seq_one_letter_code
_entity_poly.pdbx_strand_id
1 'polypeptide(L)'
;MRDVLGLAGVDAGGGWLIFKLPPAEIAVHPTDGPSKHEFYFMCEDIEKTLMDLSAKGVEISAPISDQGWGKLASIKLPSGADLSIYQPLHPVAYDLEN
;
A
#
# COMPACT_ATOMS: atom_id res chain seq x y z
N MET A 1 0.50 -12.46 13.81
CA MET A 1 0.62 -10.99 13.89
C MET A 1 0.15 -10.49 15.24
N ARG A 2 -1.16 -10.45 15.51
CA ARG A 2 -1.67 -9.99 16.82
C ARG A 2 -1.12 -10.76 18.03
N ASP A 3 -1.35 -12.06 18.10
CA ASP A 3 -1.11 -12.80 19.37
C ASP A 3 0.38 -13.10 19.63
N VAL A 4 1.19 -13.21 18.58
CA VAL A 4 2.63 -13.54 18.67
C VAL A 4 3.51 -12.28 18.64
N LEU A 5 3.18 -11.29 17.81
CA LEU A 5 3.98 -10.08 17.64
C LEU A 5 3.38 -8.87 18.38
N GLY A 6 2.20 -9.00 18.98
CA GLY A 6 1.56 -7.92 19.74
C GLY A 6 1.05 -6.76 18.88
N LEU A 7 0.85 -6.96 17.57
CA LEU A 7 0.46 -5.87 16.67
C LEU A 7 -1.05 -5.61 16.73
N ALA A 8 -1.42 -4.34 16.96
CA ALA A 8 -2.78 -3.85 16.76
C ALA A 8 -3.18 -3.91 15.28
N GLY A 9 -4.46 -4.07 14.98
CA GLY A 9 -4.93 -4.15 13.60
C GLY A 9 -6.43 -4.05 13.42
N VAL A 10 -6.85 -3.90 12.17
CA VAL A 10 -8.24 -3.82 11.71
C VAL A 10 -8.54 -4.95 10.72
N ASP A 11 -9.83 -5.27 10.55
CA ASP A 11 -10.32 -6.14 9.47
C ASP A 11 -10.96 -5.25 8.40
N ALA A 12 -10.40 -5.25 7.20
CA ALA A 12 -10.93 -4.53 6.03
C ALA A 12 -12.07 -5.28 5.33
N GLY A 13 -12.54 -6.40 5.89
CA GLY A 13 -13.61 -7.26 5.39
C GLY A 13 -13.08 -8.59 4.85
N GLY A 14 -13.89 -9.65 4.99
CA GLY A 14 -13.58 -10.96 4.42
C GLY A 14 -12.33 -11.64 5.00
N GLY A 15 -11.86 -11.22 6.18
CA GLY A 15 -10.64 -11.72 6.79
C GLY A 15 -9.36 -11.07 6.25
N TRP A 16 -9.48 -9.91 5.61
CA TRP A 16 -8.34 -9.09 5.19
C TRP A 16 -7.85 -8.26 6.37
N LEU A 17 -6.84 -8.78 7.07
CA LEU A 17 -6.35 -8.16 8.31
C LEU A 17 -5.19 -7.21 8.01
N ILE A 18 -5.23 -6.01 8.59
CA ILE A 18 -4.20 -4.98 8.43
C ILE A 18 -3.65 -4.61 9.79
N PHE A 19 -2.34 -4.72 9.98
CA PHE A 19 -1.68 -4.52 11.27
C PHE A 19 -0.81 -3.27 11.26
N LYS A 20 -0.83 -2.52 12.36
CA LYS A 20 0.01 -1.35 12.59
C LYS A 20 1.48 -1.73 12.68
N LEU A 21 2.33 -0.93 12.06
CA LEU A 21 3.79 -0.87 12.24
C LEU A 21 4.22 0.60 12.45
N PRO A 22 5.37 0.91 13.05
CA PRO A 22 5.86 2.29 13.04
C PRO A 22 6.61 2.61 11.73
N PRO A 23 6.32 3.69 10.97
CA PRO A 23 5.06 4.38 10.69
C PRO A 23 4.40 3.83 9.40
N ALA A 24 3.98 2.57 9.44
CA ALA A 24 3.52 1.82 8.29
C ALA A 24 2.41 0.85 8.69
N GLU A 25 1.96 0.02 7.76
CA GLU A 25 1.08 -1.09 8.05
C GLU A 25 1.41 -2.29 7.18
N ILE A 26 0.97 -3.47 7.62
CA ILE A 26 1.09 -4.71 6.86
C ILE A 26 -0.26 -5.38 6.73
N ALA A 27 -0.68 -5.61 5.49
CA ALA A 27 -1.88 -6.34 5.17
C ALA A 27 -1.59 -7.83 4.98
N VAL A 28 -2.49 -8.68 5.49
CA VAL A 28 -2.46 -10.13 5.34
C VAL A 28 -3.84 -10.59 4.88
N HIS A 29 -3.89 -11.19 3.70
CA HIS A 29 -5.12 -11.71 3.12
C HIS A 29 -4.90 -13.10 2.50
N PRO A 30 -5.95 -13.93 2.40
CA PRO A 30 -5.90 -15.17 1.64
C PRO A 30 -5.53 -14.94 0.17
N THR A 31 -4.92 -15.94 -0.46
CA THR A 31 -4.69 -15.96 -1.91
C THR A 31 -4.86 -17.38 -2.45
N ASP A 32 -5.45 -17.50 -3.64
CA ASP A 32 -5.53 -18.76 -4.38
C ASP A 32 -4.27 -19.01 -5.24
N GLY A 33 -3.33 -18.04 -5.27
CA GLY A 33 -2.06 -18.11 -5.99
C GLY A 33 -0.86 -18.40 -5.08
N PRO A 34 0.37 -18.29 -5.63
CA PRO A 34 1.58 -18.37 -4.82
C PRO A 34 1.62 -17.27 -3.76
N SER A 35 2.12 -17.60 -2.57
CA SER A 35 2.40 -16.61 -1.54
C SER A 35 3.43 -15.60 -2.04
N LYS A 36 3.15 -14.31 -1.84
CA LYS A 36 4.05 -13.21 -2.20
C LYS A 36 4.03 -12.14 -1.11
N HIS A 37 5.06 -11.31 -1.12
CA HIS A 37 5.15 -10.10 -0.32
C HIS A 37 5.36 -8.93 -1.26
N GLU A 38 4.68 -7.83 -0.98
CA GLU A 38 4.74 -6.62 -1.79
C GLU A 38 4.99 -5.43 -0.88
N PHE A 39 5.60 -4.39 -1.47
CA PHE A 39 5.96 -3.17 -0.77
C PHE A 39 5.44 -1.98 -1.57
N TYR A 40 4.72 -1.10 -0.87
CA TYR A 40 4.03 0.03 -1.46
C TYR A 40 4.37 1.30 -0.68
N PHE A 41 4.60 2.41 -1.39
CA PHE A 41 4.55 3.73 -0.78
C PHE A 41 3.11 4.21 -0.72
N MET A 42 2.68 4.68 0.44
CA MET A 42 1.32 5.14 0.64
C MET A 42 1.20 6.66 0.43
N CYS A 43 0.06 7.13 -0.04
CA CYS A 43 -0.27 8.54 -0.19
C CYS A 43 -1.76 8.79 0.08
N GLU A 44 -2.11 10.04 0.40
CA GLU A 44 -3.51 10.45 0.61
C GLU A 44 -4.24 10.73 -0.71
N ASP A 45 -3.51 11.21 -1.72
CA ASP A 45 -4.01 11.56 -3.04
C ASP A 45 -3.01 11.11 -4.11
N ILE A 46 -3.33 10.02 -4.81
CA ILE A 46 -2.44 9.44 -5.81
C ILE A 46 -2.32 10.30 -7.07
N GLU A 47 -3.38 11.02 -7.47
CA GLU A 47 -3.35 11.84 -8.67
C GLU A 47 -2.43 13.04 -8.47
N LYS A 48 -2.57 13.73 -7.34
CA LYS A 48 -1.67 14.82 -6.95
C LYS A 48 -0.23 14.33 -6.78
N THR A 49 -0.04 13.19 -6.12
CA THR A 49 1.31 12.61 -5.90
C THR A 49 2.01 12.31 -7.21
N LEU A 50 1.32 11.67 -8.17
CA LEU A 50 1.90 11.34 -9.47
C LEU A 50 2.15 12.58 -10.34
N MET A 51 1.29 13.59 -10.26
CA MET A 51 1.49 14.88 -10.92
C MET A 51 2.78 15.56 -10.40
N ASP A 52 2.94 15.64 -9.08
CA ASP A 52 4.11 16.26 -8.45
C ASP A 52 5.42 15.49 -8.75
N LEU A 53 5.35 14.15 -8.82
CA LEU A 53 6.49 13.31 -9.20
C LEU A 53 6.85 13.47 -10.68
N SER A 54 5.85 13.47 -11.56
CA SER A 54 6.06 13.69 -13.00
C SER A 54 6.67 15.06 -13.29
N ALA A 55 6.23 16.11 -12.57
CA ALA A 55 6.81 17.45 -12.68
C ALA A 55 8.30 17.50 -12.28
N LYS A 56 8.76 16.53 -11.46
CA LYS A 56 10.17 16.36 -11.07
C LYS A 56 10.94 15.41 -12.00
N GLY A 57 10.31 14.94 -13.08
CA GLY A 57 10.92 14.05 -14.08
C GLY A 57 10.89 12.56 -13.73
N VAL A 58 10.08 12.15 -12.75
CA VAL A 58 9.88 10.72 -12.45
C VAL A 58 8.95 10.11 -13.49
N GLU A 59 9.36 8.99 -14.08
CA GLU A 59 8.54 8.23 -15.03
C GLU A 59 7.47 7.42 -14.29
N ILE A 60 6.23 7.47 -14.78
CA ILE A 60 5.14 6.58 -14.37
C ILE A 60 5.20 5.33 -15.24
N SER A 61 5.62 4.20 -14.65
CA SER A 61 5.76 2.92 -15.37
C SER A 61 4.47 2.10 -15.43
N ALA A 62 3.50 2.37 -14.55
CA ALA A 62 2.14 1.84 -14.66
C ALA A 62 1.10 2.90 -14.25
N PRO A 63 0.03 3.09 -15.04
CA PRO A 63 -1.00 4.09 -14.75
C PRO A 63 -1.81 3.71 -13.51
N ILE A 64 -2.60 4.66 -12.99
CA ILE A 64 -3.53 4.41 -11.89
C ILE A 64 -4.51 3.30 -12.28
N SER A 65 -4.66 2.34 -11.40
CA SER A 65 -5.64 1.26 -11.47
C SER A 65 -6.39 1.16 -10.14
N ASP A 66 -7.70 0.96 -10.19
CA ASP A 66 -8.52 0.71 -9.01
C ASP A 66 -8.52 -0.80 -8.71
N GLN A 67 -8.07 -1.16 -7.51
CA GLN A 67 -7.98 -2.55 -7.05
C GLN A 67 -9.14 -2.94 -6.11
N GLY A 68 -10.12 -2.04 -5.89
CA GLY A 68 -11.23 -2.20 -4.96
C GLY A 68 -10.85 -1.89 -3.50
N TRP A 69 -9.63 -2.26 -3.08
CA TRP A 69 -9.06 -1.89 -1.77
C TRP A 69 -8.19 -0.62 -1.81
N GLY A 70 -7.90 -0.13 -3.01
CA GLY A 70 -7.41 1.22 -3.23
C GLY A 70 -6.87 1.46 -4.62
N LYS A 71 -6.34 2.67 -4.84
CA LYS A 71 -5.79 3.09 -6.14
C LYS A 71 -4.30 2.84 -6.17
N LEU A 72 -3.81 2.19 -7.22
CA LEU A 72 -2.42 1.78 -7.36
C LEU A 72 -1.81 2.28 -8.67
N ALA A 73 -0.60 2.81 -8.62
CA ALA A 73 0.24 3.11 -9.78
C ALA A 73 1.68 2.69 -9.49
N SER A 74 2.54 2.69 -10.51
CA SER A 74 3.97 2.44 -10.33
C SER A 74 4.82 3.53 -10.96
N ILE A 75 5.91 3.87 -10.29
CA ILE A 75 6.93 4.79 -10.78
C ILE A 75 8.25 4.05 -11.04
N LYS A 76 9.07 4.61 -11.93
CA LYS A 76 10.41 4.11 -12.21
C LYS A 76 11.42 4.70 -11.22
N LEU A 77 12.16 3.84 -10.53
CA LEU A 77 13.31 4.25 -9.72
C LEU A 77 14.55 4.44 -10.60
N PRO A 78 15.56 5.21 -10.15
CA PRO A 78 16.82 5.36 -10.87
C PRO A 78 17.55 4.04 -11.17
N SER A 79 17.31 2.99 -10.37
CA SER A 79 17.84 1.65 -10.60
C SER A 79 17.17 0.91 -11.77
N GLY A 80 16.09 1.45 -12.34
CA GLY A 80 15.23 0.78 -13.31
C GLY A 80 14.19 -0.16 -12.68
N ALA A 81 14.20 -0.33 -11.35
CA ALA A 81 13.13 -1.06 -10.65
C ALA A 81 11.84 -0.23 -10.62
N ASP A 82 10.70 -0.92 -10.58
CA ASP A 82 9.40 -0.28 -10.36
C ASP A 82 9.11 -0.21 -8.86
N LEU A 83 8.59 0.92 -8.41
CA LEU A 83 8.06 1.12 -7.06
C LEU A 83 6.60 1.50 -7.14
N SER A 84 5.76 0.72 -6.48
CA SER A 84 4.33 0.97 -6.46
C SER A 84 3.95 2.01 -5.41
N ILE A 85 3.07 2.93 -5.81
CA ILE A 85 2.46 3.98 -4.97
C ILE A 85 0.97 3.69 -4.88
N TYR A 86 0.45 3.82 -3.67
CA TYR A 86 -0.88 3.36 -3.30
C TYR A 86 -1.63 4.44 -2.51
N GLN A 87 -2.91 4.64 -2.82
CA GLN A 87 -3.85 5.40 -2.00
C GLN A 87 -4.91 4.46 -1.41
N PRO A 88 -5.05 4.42 -0.07
CA PRO A 88 -6.00 3.53 0.56
C PRO A 88 -7.45 3.91 0.38
N LEU A 89 -8.28 2.90 0.10
CA LEU A 89 -9.74 2.97 0.12
C LEU A 89 -10.34 2.01 1.16
N HIS A 90 -9.54 1.64 2.17
CA HIS A 90 -9.93 0.82 3.30
C HIS A 90 -9.59 1.51 4.63
N PRO A 91 -10.14 1.04 5.77
CA PRO A 91 -9.67 1.48 7.08
C PRO A 91 -8.16 1.26 7.24
N VAL A 92 -7.44 2.27 7.71
CA VAL A 92 -5.97 2.21 7.87
C VAL A 92 -5.59 1.86 9.31
N ALA A 93 -4.48 1.15 9.47
CA ALA A 93 -3.95 0.70 10.76
C ALA A 93 -2.76 1.54 11.26
N TYR A 94 -2.02 2.21 10.36
CA TYR A 94 -0.83 2.97 10.76
C TYR A 94 -1.12 4.08 11.79
N ASP A 95 -2.36 4.56 11.88
CA ASP A 95 -2.80 5.62 12.80
C ASP A 95 -3.50 5.11 14.09
N LEU A 96 -3.56 3.80 14.32
CA LEU A 96 -4.17 3.26 15.54
C LEU A 96 -3.36 3.63 16.79
N GLU A 97 -4.03 3.86 17.92
CA GLU A 97 -3.36 3.88 19.23
C GLU A 97 -2.91 2.45 19.62
N ASN A 98 -1.79 2.33 20.32
CA ASN A 98 -1.27 1.05 20.81
C ASN A 98 -1.92 0.65 22.14
#